data_AF-A0A6J4VNJ1-F1
#
_entry.id   AF-A0A6J4VNJ1-F1
#
_cell.length_a   1.000
_cell.length_b   1.000
_cell.length_c   1.000
_cell.angle_alpha   90.00
_cell.angle_beta   90.00
_cell.angle_gamma   90.00
#
_symmetry.space_group_name_H-M   'P 1'
#
loop_
_entity.id
_entity.type
_entity.pdbx_description
1 polymer ?
#
loop_
_entity_poly.entity_id
_entity_poly.type
_entity_poly.pdbx_seq_one_letter_code
_entity_poly.pdbx_strand_id
1 'polypeptide(L)'
;MDDQPATEMLGMSEPELYAYLSDLLHEEAAEAAERAGTDVARELASPGFAAAEASSTYAIKLVLANNAYLTRQLLDLGVLRTPEDVEQG
;
A
#
# COMPACT_ATOMS: atom_id res chain seq x y z
N MET A 1 27.69 3.24 -3.36
CA MET A 1 26.60 3.77 -4.19
C MET A 1 25.88 2.53 -4.63
N ASP A 2 24.78 2.23 -3.93
CA ASP A 2 24.03 0.99 -4.14
C ASP A 2 23.23 1.15 -5.43
N ASP A 3 23.85 0.70 -6.51
CA ASP A 3 23.24 0.53 -7.82
C ASP A 3 22.46 -0.78 -7.75
N GLN A 4 21.20 -0.69 -7.37
CA GLN A 4 20.23 -1.72 -7.68
C GLN A 4 19.13 -1.03 -8.45
N PRO A 5 18.98 -1.30 -9.75
CA PRO A 5 17.70 -1.06 -10.36
C PRO A 5 16.84 -2.18 -9.77
N ALA A 6 16.10 -1.87 -8.72
CA ALA A 6 15.00 -2.71 -8.34
C ALA A 6 14.01 -2.60 -9.51
N THR A 7 13.37 -3.71 -9.86
CA THR A 7 12.18 -3.64 -10.70
C THR A 7 11.11 -2.96 -9.85
N GLU A 8 11.20 -1.63 -9.68
CA GLU A 8 10.25 -0.85 -8.90
C GLU A 8 8.91 -0.97 -9.62
N MET A 9 8.03 -1.80 -9.06
CA MET A 9 6.64 -1.75 -9.45
C MET A 9 6.14 -0.33 -9.19
N LEU A 10 5.25 0.16 -10.05
CA LEU A 10 4.71 1.49 -9.88
C LEU A 10 4.07 1.65 -8.50
N GLY A 11 4.38 2.75 -7.81
CA GLY A 11 3.77 3.11 -6.54
C GLY A 11 4.48 2.54 -5.31
N MET A 12 3.75 2.52 -4.19
CA MET A 12 4.23 1.97 -2.92
C MET A 12 4.34 0.45 -2.99
N SER A 13 5.34 -0.10 -2.29
CA SER A 13 5.46 -1.53 -2.04
C SER A 13 4.32 -2.04 -1.15
N GLU A 14 4.11 -3.36 -1.16
CA GLU A 14 3.11 -3.99 -0.31
C GLU A 14 3.29 -3.66 1.20
N PRO A 15 4.50 -3.77 1.79
CA PRO A 15 4.69 -3.39 3.19
C PRO A 15 4.38 -1.92 3.48
N GLU A 16 4.73 -1.00 2.57
CA GLU A 16 4.45 0.43 2.72
C GLU A 16 2.95 0.72 2.70
N LEU A 17 2.19 0.05 1.82
CA LEU A 17 0.73 0.20 1.78
C LEU A 17 0.06 -0.29 3.06
N TYR A 18 0.51 -1.42 3.62
CA TYR A 18 -0.03 -1.93 4.89
C TYR A 18 0.36 -1.07 6.09
N ALA A 19 1.60 -0.57 6.12
CA ALA A 19 2.03 0.38 7.16
C ALA A 19 1.19 1.65 7.11
N TYR A 20 0.99 2.21 5.91
CA TYR A 20 0.14 3.38 5.70
C TYR A 20 -1.30 3.14 6.14
N LEU A 21 -1.89 1.99 5.79
CA LEU A 21 -3.23 1.62 6.25
C LEU A 21 -3.31 1.52 7.79
N SER A 22 -2.30 0.92 8.43
CA SER A 22 -2.24 0.83 9.88
C SER A 22 -2.23 2.21 10.54
N ASP A 23 -1.41 3.13 10.04
CA ASP A 23 -1.32 4.50 10.56
C ASP A 23 -2.66 5.23 10.41
N LEU A 24 -3.29 5.12 9.22
CA LEU A 24 -4.60 5.72 8.94
C LEU A 24 -5.70 5.19 9.88
N LEU A 25 -5.73 3.87 10.13
CA LEU A 25 -6.72 3.28 11.03
C LEU A 25 -6.53 3.76 12.47
N HIS A 26 -5.29 3.96 12.92
CA HIS A 26 -5.02 4.49 14.26
C HIS A 26 -5.43 5.95 14.41
N GLU A 27 -5.18 6.78 13.39
CA GLU A 27 -5.61 8.18 13.35
C GLU A 27 -7.13 8.29 13.44
N GLU A 28 -7.85 7.60 12.56
CA GLU A 28 -9.32 7.61 12.53
C GLU A 28 -9.93 7.05 13.84
N ALA A 29 -9.32 6.01 14.42
CA ALA A 29 -9.77 5.46 15.69
C ALA A 29 -9.54 6.42 16.86
N ALA A 30 -8.46 7.20 16.83
CA ALA A 30 -8.22 8.25 17.83
C ALA A 30 -9.31 9.33 17.76
N GLU A 31 -9.65 9.80 16.57
CA GLU A 31 -10.72 10.79 16.39
C GLU A 31 -12.11 10.24 16.77
N ALA A 32 -12.38 8.97 16.47
CA ALA A 32 -13.61 8.30 16.89
C ALA A 32 -13.70 8.20 18.41
N ALA A 33 -12.59 7.80 19.05
CA ALA A 33 -12.52 7.63 20.50
C ALA A 33 -12.74 8.96 21.24
N GLU A 34 -12.14 10.06 20.75
CA GLU A 34 -12.37 11.40 21.29
C GLU A 34 -13.84 11.82 21.20
N ARG A 35 -14.48 11.61 20.04
CA ARG A 35 -15.90 11.95 19.84
C ARG A 35 -16.84 11.10 20.70
N ALA A 36 -16.52 9.82 20.89
CA ALA A 36 -17.34 8.89 21.66
C ALA A 36 -17.04 8.92 23.17
N GLY A 37 -15.97 9.60 23.59
CA GLY A 37 -15.52 9.59 24.99
C GLY A 37 -15.02 8.22 25.43
N THR A 38 -14.31 7.51 24.56
CA THR A 38 -13.75 6.17 24.83
C THR A 38 -12.25 6.11 24.53
N ASP A 39 -11.66 4.92 24.55
CA ASP A 39 -10.25 4.69 24.22
C ASP A 39 -10.06 4.14 22.80
N VAL A 40 -8.90 4.42 22.21
CA VAL A 40 -8.57 4.06 20.82
C VAL A 40 -8.59 2.55 20.60
N ALA A 41 -8.12 1.77 21.57
CA ALA A 41 -8.06 0.31 21.44
C ALA A 41 -9.46 -0.29 21.33
N ARG A 42 -10.45 0.28 22.02
CA ARG A 42 -11.84 -0.11 21.92
C ARG A 42 -12.46 0.22 20.56
N GLU A 43 -12.15 1.38 20.00
CA GLU A 43 -12.62 1.76 18.65
C GLU A 43 -11.99 0.89 17.56
N LEU A 44 -10.67 0.62 17.65
CA LEU A 44 -10.00 -0.31 16.73
C LEU A 44 -10.59 -1.73 16.80
N ALA A 45 -10.98 -2.19 17.98
CA ALA A 45 -11.64 -3.48 18.17
C ALA A 45 -13.12 -3.48 17.74
N SER A 46 -13.67 -2.35 17.31
CA SER A 46 -15.08 -2.25 16.93
C SER A 46 -15.35 -2.98 15.61
N PRO A 47 -16.58 -3.50 15.40
CA PRO A 47 -16.96 -4.12 14.12
C PRO A 47 -16.82 -3.17 12.92
N GLY A 48 -16.97 -1.86 13.13
CA GLY A 48 -16.82 -0.85 12.08
C GLY A 48 -15.39 -0.75 11.58
N PHE A 49 -14.42 -0.65 12.49
CA PHE A 49 -13.00 -0.62 12.15
C PHE A 49 -12.51 -1.94 11.59
N ALA A 50 -12.94 -3.07 12.13
CA ALA A 50 -12.62 -4.39 11.56
C ALA A 50 -13.12 -4.55 10.12
N ALA A 51 -14.33 -4.05 9.82
CA ALA A 51 -14.86 -4.05 8.46
C ALA A 51 -14.10 -3.10 7.53
N ALA A 52 -13.69 -1.93 8.03
CA ALA A 52 -12.87 -0.97 7.28
C ALA A 52 -11.49 -1.55 6.95
N GLU A 53 -10.80 -2.14 7.93
CA GLU A 53 -9.51 -2.80 7.75
C GLU A 53 -9.58 -3.92 6.70
N ALA A 54 -10.57 -4.80 6.80
CA ALA A 54 -10.75 -5.89 5.84
C ALA A 54 -11.02 -5.37 4.42
N SER A 55 -11.85 -4.34 4.29
CA SER A 55 -12.18 -3.73 3.00
C SER A 55 -10.96 -3.05 2.37
N SER A 56 -10.22 -2.26 3.16
CA SER A 56 -9.01 -1.58 2.72
C SER A 56 -7.89 -2.55 2.37
N THR A 57 -7.74 -3.64 3.13
CA THR A 57 -6.81 -4.73 2.80
C THR A 57 -7.12 -5.35 1.44
N TYR A 58 -8.40 -5.55 1.12
CA TYR A 58 -8.79 -6.03 -0.21
C TYR A 58 -8.49 -4.99 -1.30
N ALA A 59 -8.72 -3.71 -1.04
CA ALA A 59 -8.37 -2.63 -1.97
C ALA A 59 -6.86 -2.57 -2.26
N ILE A 60 -6.00 -2.75 -1.25
CA ILE A 60 -4.54 -2.85 -1.42
C ILE A 60 -4.19 -3.96 -2.42
N LYS A 61 -4.81 -5.13 -2.30
CA LYS A 61 -4.56 -6.26 -3.23
C LYS A 61 -4.92 -5.90 -4.67
N LEU A 62 -6.03 -5.17 -4.87
CA LEU A 62 -6.43 -4.71 -6.20
C LEU A 62 -5.45 -3.68 -6.77
N VAL A 63 -4.98 -2.75 -5.94
CA VAL A 63 -3.96 -1.76 -6.34
C VAL A 63 -2.67 -2.44 -6.73
N LEU A 64 -2.15 -3.37 -5.92
CA LEU A 64 -0.94 -4.13 -6.23
C LEU A 64 -1.06 -4.93 -7.52
N ALA A 65 -2.20 -5.61 -7.73
CA ALA A 65 -2.46 -6.34 -8.97
C ALA A 65 -2.50 -5.41 -10.19
N ASN A 66 -3.12 -4.23 -10.05
CA ASN A 66 -3.16 -3.22 -11.11
C ASN A 66 -1.76 -2.68 -11.42
N ASN A 67 -0.99 -2.32 -10.40
CA ASN A 67 0.37 -1.82 -10.56
C ASN A 67 1.27 -2.85 -11.23
N ALA A 68 1.18 -4.12 -10.84
CA ALA A 68 1.91 -5.21 -11.50
C ALA A 68 1.53 -5.35 -12.98
N TYR A 69 0.24 -5.29 -13.30
CA TYR A 69 -0.24 -5.32 -14.68
C TYR A 69 0.30 -4.15 -15.50
N LEU A 70 0.20 -2.92 -14.98
CA LEU A 70 0.68 -1.71 -15.66
C LEU A 70 2.20 -1.72 -15.83
N THR A 71 2.96 -2.07 -14.78
CA THR A 71 4.42 -2.20 -14.86
C THR A 71 4.82 -3.16 -15.97
N ARG A 72 4.16 -4.32 -16.09
CA ARG A 72 4.42 -5.26 -17.18
C ARG A 72 4.16 -4.65 -18.55
N GLN A 73 3.01 -4.00 -18.75
CA GLN A 73 2.67 -3.36 -20.02
C GLN A 73 3.69 -2.28 -20.40
N LEU A 74 4.14 -1.48 -19.44
CA LEU A 74 5.10 -0.41 -19.69
C LEU A 74 6.51 -0.93 -19.99
N LEU A 75 6.91 -2.06 -19.39
CA LEU A 75 8.13 -2.77 -19.75
C LEU A 75 8.04 -3.33 -21.17
N ASP A 76 6.93 -3.99 -21.53
CA ASP A 76 6.73 -4.54 -22.87
C ASP A 76 6.71 -3.43 -23.95
N LEU A 77 6.27 -2.21 -23.61
CA LEU A 77 6.31 -1.03 -24.47
C LEU A 77 7.67 -0.30 -24.50
N GLY A 78 8.64 -0.71 -23.68
CA GLY A 78 9.95 -0.07 -23.54
C GLY A 78 9.90 1.33 -22.91
N VAL A 79 8.79 1.69 -22.26
CA VAL A 79 8.64 2.94 -21.50
C VAL A 79 9.38 2.85 -20.19
N LEU A 80 9.21 1.73 -19.48
CA LEU A 80 10.08 1.34 -18.36
C LEU A 80 11.19 0.46 -18.90
N ARG A 81 12.36 0.52 -18.25
CA ARG A 81 13.49 -0.35 -18.54
C ARG A 81 13.72 -1.26 -17.35
N THR A 82 14.09 -2.49 -17.64
CA THR A 82 14.52 -3.41 -16.59
C THR A 82 15.93 -3.02 -16.10
N PRO A 83 16.32 -3.50 -14.92
CA PRO A 83 17.66 -3.34 -14.40
C PRO A 83 18.76 -3.80 -15.36
N GLU A 84 18.50 -4.93 -16.02
CA GLU A 84 19.39 -5.59 -16.97
C GLU A 84 19.56 -4.77 -18.26
N ASP A 85 18.55 -3.99 -18.65
CA ASP A 85 18.61 -3.12 -19.83
C ASP A 85 19.51 -1.88 -19.61
N VAL A 86 19.74 -1.49 -18.35
CA VAL A 86 20.57 -0.32 -18.00
C VAL A 86 22.04 -0.71 -17.89
N GLU A 87 22.36 -1.92 -17.44
CA GLU A 87 23.75 -2.40 -17.31
C GLU A 87 24.39 -2.82 -18.65
N GLN A 88 23.60 -3.07 -19.70
CA GLN A 88 24.09 -3.49 -21.02
C GLN A 88 24.23 -2.36 -22.06
N GLY A 89 23.91 -1.11 -21.69
CA GLY A 89 23.99 0.08 -22.55
C GLY A 89 25.14 1.00 -22.19
#